data_AF-A0A2I0PBU0-F1
#
_entry.id   AF-A0A2I0PBU0-F1
#
_cell.length_a   1.000
_cell.length_b   1.000
_cell.length_c   1.000
_cell.angle_alpha   90.00
_cell.angle_beta   90.00
_cell.angle_gamma   90.00
#
_symmetry.space_group_name_H-M   'P 1'
#
loop_
_entity.id
_entity.type
_entity.pdbx_description
1 polymer ?
#
loop_
_entity_poly.entity_id
_entity_poly.type
_entity_poly.pdbx_seq_one_letter_code
_entity_poly.pdbx_strand_id
1 'polypeptide(L)'
;MTSESPDTRLMEAVDSNSFEAVRAAVVSGADINVRGAHGETPLIKAILCDDPRIFRFLLERGADVNLATMNGYSPLTFACLQNNFEYVRSILAYPVDLSRKTEEGWTPLLVASTNSSIFYDNMDHEFFKTLIEIVHKYSKYHPDYNPVRIVSLLAKSGADPNVSNMFGTTPLMAAASMANFEITKELLENKAAVDLRDTEGKTALTYAVIATIEELIDSLIHLRLVSSTIKLTDFLTPAMLVQLRPQFEPQKELCVNHLLENGADIRSRDKKGITILTHAARTGNLNVVKNLVGHSANIHDKSPRGITALYAAAINGHTDIAAFLLDEGADVDVRLNDGETPLMAAVWNGQVDMVDLLLKRGANVHAKKVTPYKSSGESSLVWAVHRHRNEKSENYDIIFQLLADAGAE
;
A
#
# COMPACT_ATOMS: atom_id res chain seq x y z
N MET A 1 -24.30 0.02 -51.05
CA MET A 1 -24.87 -0.09 -49.69
C MET A 1 -24.67 -1.53 -49.25
N THR A 2 -23.49 -1.83 -48.71
CA THR A 2 -23.27 -3.09 -48.00
C THR A 2 -24.18 -3.06 -46.78
N SER A 3 -25.21 -3.90 -46.74
CA SER A 3 -26.07 -3.98 -45.58
C SER A 3 -25.21 -4.38 -44.39
N GLU A 4 -24.96 -3.45 -43.47
CA GLU A 4 -24.32 -3.75 -42.20
C GLU A 4 -25.03 -4.93 -41.55
N SER A 5 -24.23 -5.85 -41.01
CA SER A 5 -24.75 -7.06 -40.38
C SER A 5 -25.72 -6.69 -39.24
N PRO A 6 -26.75 -7.50 -38.96
CA PRO A 6 -27.64 -7.28 -37.82
C PRO A 6 -26.89 -7.07 -36.50
N ASP A 7 -25.75 -7.75 -36.37
CA ASP A 7 -24.86 -7.70 -35.20
C ASP A 7 -24.14 -6.34 -35.07
N THR A 8 -23.65 -5.80 -36.19
CA THR A 8 -23.08 -4.44 -36.24
C THR A 8 -24.11 -3.40 -35.84
N ARG A 9 -25.34 -3.52 -36.35
CA ARG A 9 -26.44 -2.59 -36.03
C ARG A 9 -26.84 -2.65 -34.56
N LEU A 10 -26.81 -3.85 -33.95
CA LEU A 10 -27.09 -3.98 -32.52
C LEU A 10 -26.05 -3.22 -31.69
N MET A 11 -24.76 -3.40 -31.98
CA MET A 11 -23.69 -2.71 -31.26
C MET A 11 -23.77 -1.19 -31.41
N GLU A 12 -23.99 -0.69 -32.62
CA GLU A 12 -24.18 0.75 -32.89
C GLU A 12 -25.45 1.30 -32.22
N ALA A 13 -26.53 0.52 -32.16
CA ALA A 13 -27.76 0.91 -31.48
C ALA A 13 -27.55 1.04 -29.97
N VAL A 14 -26.74 0.17 -29.36
CA VAL A 14 -26.36 0.29 -27.95
C VAL A 14 -25.44 1.50 -27.75
N ASP A 15 -24.43 1.69 -28.59
CA ASP A 15 -23.49 2.82 -28.50
C ASP A 15 -24.17 4.19 -28.67
N SER A 16 -25.20 4.26 -29.52
CA SER A 16 -26.04 5.44 -29.69
C SER A 16 -27.13 5.58 -28.61
N ASN A 17 -27.18 4.66 -27.65
CA ASN A 17 -28.15 4.60 -26.56
C ASN A 17 -29.63 4.63 -27.04
N SER A 18 -29.91 3.95 -28.15
CA SER A 18 -31.22 3.95 -28.79
C SER A 18 -31.99 2.66 -28.51
N PHE A 19 -32.81 2.67 -27.45
CA PHE A 19 -33.61 1.51 -27.04
C PHE A 19 -34.47 0.92 -28.17
N GLU A 20 -35.08 1.78 -28.99
CA GLU A 20 -35.93 1.35 -30.10
C GLU A 20 -35.12 0.63 -31.19
N ALA A 21 -33.91 1.13 -31.50
CA ALA A 21 -33.02 0.50 -32.46
C ALA A 21 -32.46 -0.82 -31.92
N VAL A 22 -32.12 -0.89 -30.63
CA VAL A 22 -31.70 -2.14 -29.97
C VAL A 22 -32.82 -3.17 -30.06
N ARG A 23 -34.06 -2.78 -29.71
CA ARG A 23 -35.22 -3.68 -29.79
C ARG A 23 -35.44 -4.18 -31.20
N ALA A 24 -35.35 -3.30 -32.19
CA ALA A 24 -35.50 -3.67 -33.60
C ALA A 24 -34.43 -4.66 -34.05
N ALA A 25 -33.16 -4.41 -33.70
CA ALA A 25 -32.03 -5.27 -34.07
C ALA A 25 -32.15 -6.69 -33.47
N VAL A 26 -32.48 -6.79 -32.18
CA VAL A 26 -32.68 -8.09 -31.52
C VAL A 26 -33.88 -8.84 -32.12
N VAL A 27 -34.98 -8.15 -32.43
CA VAL A 27 -36.15 -8.77 -33.08
C VAL A 27 -35.84 -9.21 -34.50
N SER A 28 -34.95 -8.51 -35.22
CA SER A 28 -34.51 -8.92 -36.56
C SER A 28 -33.46 -10.05 -36.54
N GLY A 29 -33.17 -10.64 -35.38
CA GLY A 29 -32.30 -11.80 -35.26
C GLY A 29 -30.82 -11.49 -35.09
N ALA A 30 -30.46 -10.29 -34.65
CA ALA A 30 -29.08 -10.01 -34.23
C ALA A 30 -28.66 -10.91 -33.07
N ASP A 31 -27.41 -11.37 -33.08
CA ASP A 31 -26.85 -12.11 -31.95
C ASP A 31 -26.75 -11.19 -30.74
N ILE A 32 -27.54 -11.48 -29.71
CA ILE A 32 -27.56 -10.72 -28.46
C ILE A 32 -26.22 -10.76 -27.72
N ASN A 33 -25.39 -11.76 -28.04
CA ASN A 33 -24.07 -11.99 -27.46
C ASN A 33 -22.94 -11.72 -28.47
N VAL A 34 -23.22 -10.95 -29.54
CA VAL A 34 -22.20 -10.47 -30.48
C VAL A 34 -21.01 -9.89 -29.71
N ARG A 35 -19.81 -10.18 -30.20
CA ARG A 35 -18.57 -9.65 -29.63
C ARG A 35 -17.98 -8.55 -30.49
N GLY A 36 -17.70 -7.42 -29.87
CA GLY A 36 -16.97 -6.32 -30.48
C GLY A 36 -15.45 -6.58 -30.55
N ALA A 37 -14.70 -5.54 -30.91
CA ALA A 37 -13.26 -5.64 -31.17
C ALA A 37 -12.43 -6.02 -29.93
N HIS A 38 -12.92 -5.71 -28.73
CA HIS A 38 -12.28 -6.01 -27.45
C HIS A 38 -13.01 -7.13 -26.68
N GLY A 39 -13.89 -7.85 -27.36
CA GLY A 39 -14.69 -8.92 -26.75
C GLY A 39 -15.87 -8.42 -25.91
N GLU A 40 -16.18 -7.13 -25.97
CA GLU A 40 -17.33 -6.54 -25.29
C GLU A 40 -18.64 -6.98 -25.95
N THR A 41 -19.66 -7.21 -25.11
CA THR A 41 -21.01 -7.60 -25.54
C THR A 41 -21.97 -6.41 -25.49
N PRO A 42 -23.14 -6.49 -26.16
CA PRO A 42 -24.21 -5.50 -26.01
C PRO A 42 -24.56 -5.23 -24.55
N LEU A 43 -24.54 -6.27 -23.69
CA LEU A 43 -24.83 -6.14 -22.26
C LEU A 43 -23.75 -5.31 -21.53
N ILE A 44 -22.47 -5.54 -21.81
CA ILE A 44 -21.37 -4.74 -21.25
C ILE A 44 -21.49 -3.29 -21.71
N LYS A 45 -21.73 -3.05 -23.01
CA LYS A 45 -21.92 -1.70 -23.54
C LYS A 45 -23.14 -1.01 -22.93
N ALA A 46 -24.24 -1.72 -22.69
CA ALA A 46 -25.42 -1.17 -22.03
C ALA A 46 -25.14 -0.73 -20.58
N ILE A 47 -24.32 -1.48 -19.85
CA ILE A 47 -23.82 -1.08 -18.52
C ILE A 47 -22.96 0.18 -18.66
N LEU A 48 -22.03 0.21 -19.62
CA LEU A 48 -21.18 1.38 -19.87
C LEU A 48 -21.98 2.63 -20.24
N CYS A 49 -23.02 2.52 -21.07
CA CYS A 49 -23.90 3.63 -21.42
C CYS A 49 -24.86 4.04 -20.28
N ASP A 50 -24.95 3.20 -19.24
CA ASP A 50 -25.84 3.36 -18.11
C ASP A 50 -27.32 3.58 -18.50
N ASP A 51 -27.83 2.76 -19.42
CA ASP A 51 -29.26 2.74 -19.72
C ASP A 51 -29.94 1.49 -19.14
N PRO A 52 -30.71 1.65 -18.03
CA PRO A 52 -31.34 0.52 -17.37
C PRO A 52 -32.42 -0.15 -18.24
N ARG A 53 -32.98 0.53 -19.24
CA ARG A 53 -33.99 -0.04 -20.15
C ARG A 53 -33.33 -1.00 -21.12
N ILE A 54 -32.23 -0.58 -21.75
CA ILE A 54 -31.45 -1.42 -22.67
C ILE A 54 -30.88 -2.60 -21.89
N PHE A 55 -30.26 -2.36 -20.74
CA PHE A 55 -29.71 -3.40 -19.87
C PHE A 55 -30.74 -4.48 -19.50
N ARG A 56 -31.91 -4.08 -18.98
CA ARG A 56 -32.98 -5.03 -18.59
C ARG A 56 -33.49 -5.82 -19.80
N PHE A 57 -33.72 -5.14 -20.92
CA PHE A 57 -34.19 -5.79 -22.14
C PHE A 57 -33.19 -6.84 -22.63
N LEU A 58 -31.89 -6.55 -22.61
CA LEU A 58 -30.88 -7.51 -23.03
C LEU A 58 -30.83 -8.74 -22.09
N LEU A 59 -30.91 -8.53 -20.78
CA LEU A 59 -30.99 -9.64 -19.81
C LEU A 59 -32.23 -10.53 -20.03
N GLU A 60 -33.41 -9.92 -20.17
CA GLU A 60 -34.67 -10.64 -20.42
C GLU A 60 -34.66 -11.45 -21.72
N ARG A 61 -33.82 -11.05 -22.68
CA ARG A 61 -33.66 -11.73 -23.97
C ARG A 61 -32.51 -12.74 -23.98
N GLY A 62 -31.91 -13.03 -22.83
CA GLY A 62 -30.91 -14.08 -22.68
C GLY A 62 -29.48 -13.65 -23.01
N ALA A 63 -29.15 -12.37 -22.83
CA ALA A 63 -27.76 -11.94 -22.84
C ALA A 63 -26.96 -12.69 -21.75
N ASP A 64 -25.81 -13.24 -22.13
CA ASP A 64 -24.98 -14.04 -21.24
C ASP A 64 -24.19 -13.12 -20.30
N VAL A 65 -24.53 -13.19 -19.01
CA VAL A 65 -23.93 -12.43 -17.92
C VAL A 65 -22.48 -12.80 -17.62
N ASN A 66 -21.97 -13.90 -18.17
CA ASN A 66 -20.61 -14.39 -17.94
C ASN A 66 -19.65 -14.08 -19.10
N LEU A 67 -20.13 -13.56 -20.23
CA LEU A 67 -19.27 -13.19 -21.36
C LEU A 67 -18.46 -11.93 -21.04
N ALA A 68 -17.17 -12.11 -20.80
CA ALA A 68 -16.24 -11.02 -20.53
C ALA A 68 -15.49 -10.56 -21.79
N THR A 69 -14.92 -9.36 -21.65
CA THR A 69 -13.94 -8.79 -22.58
C THR A 69 -12.67 -9.63 -22.66
N MET A 70 -11.80 -9.30 -23.62
CA MET A 70 -10.48 -9.94 -23.78
C MET A 70 -9.65 -9.88 -22.48
N ASN A 71 -9.72 -8.79 -21.74
CA ASN A 71 -8.98 -8.59 -20.48
C ASN A 71 -9.69 -9.24 -19.27
N GLY A 72 -10.78 -10.00 -19.50
CA GLY A 72 -11.48 -10.76 -18.47
C GLY A 72 -12.50 -9.98 -17.64
N TYR A 73 -12.85 -8.74 -18.02
CA TYR A 73 -13.90 -7.96 -17.35
C TYR A 73 -15.29 -8.43 -17.78
N SER A 74 -16.04 -9.00 -16.83
CA SER A 74 -17.42 -9.46 -17.02
C SER A 74 -18.43 -8.32 -16.81
N PRO A 75 -19.69 -8.48 -17.27
CA PRO A 75 -20.80 -7.58 -16.94
C PRO A 75 -20.87 -7.26 -15.43
N LEU A 76 -20.69 -8.28 -14.57
CA LEU A 76 -20.68 -8.09 -13.13
C LEU A 76 -19.53 -7.19 -12.66
N THR A 77 -18.31 -7.36 -13.19
CA THR A 77 -17.17 -6.50 -12.82
C THR A 77 -17.41 -5.04 -13.21
N PHE A 78 -18.01 -4.76 -14.37
CA PHE A 78 -18.36 -3.39 -14.77
C PHE A 78 -19.44 -2.78 -13.88
N ALA A 79 -20.47 -3.55 -13.54
CA ALA A 79 -21.51 -3.10 -12.61
C ALA A 79 -20.93 -2.77 -11.21
N CYS A 80 -19.94 -3.55 -10.75
CA CYS A 80 -19.21 -3.28 -9.51
C CYS A 80 -18.33 -2.04 -9.61
N LEU A 81 -17.62 -1.83 -10.72
CA LEU A 81 -16.79 -0.64 -10.97
C LEU A 81 -17.63 0.65 -10.93
N GLN A 82 -18.81 0.63 -11.53
CA GLN A 82 -19.77 1.74 -11.51
C GLN A 82 -20.43 1.95 -10.15
N ASN A 83 -20.26 1.01 -9.21
CA ASN A 83 -20.99 0.96 -7.95
C ASN A 83 -22.52 1.00 -8.15
N ASN A 84 -23.03 0.37 -9.22
CA ASN A 84 -24.45 0.35 -9.53
C ASN A 84 -25.11 -0.90 -8.91
N PHE A 85 -25.74 -0.70 -7.75
CA PHE A 85 -26.38 -1.77 -6.99
C PHE A 85 -27.47 -2.51 -7.80
N GLU A 86 -28.25 -1.80 -8.62
CA GLU A 86 -29.34 -2.41 -9.38
C GLU A 86 -28.84 -3.29 -10.51
N TYR A 87 -27.75 -2.92 -11.18
CA TYR A 87 -27.10 -3.79 -12.17
C TYR A 87 -26.51 -5.03 -11.52
N VAL A 88 -25.78 -4.87 -10.41
CA VAL A 88 -25.24 -6.02 -9.65
C VAL A 88 -26.37 -6.95 -9.23
N ARG A 89 -27.43 -6.42 -8.62
CA ARG A 89 -28.59 -7.21 -8.17
C ARG A 89 -29.29 -7.93 -9.31
N SER A 90 -29.44 -7.28 -10.46
CA SER A 90 -30.09 -7.88 -11.63
C SER A 90 -29.24 -8.96 -12.28
N ILE A 91 -27.92 -8.78 -12.33
CA ILE A 91 -26.98 -9.78 -12.87
C ILE A 91 -26.95 -11.02 -11.97
N LEU A 92 -26.89 -10.83 -10.64
CA LEU A 92 -26.86 -11.92 -9.66
C LEU A 92 -28.16 -12.73 -9.59
N ALA A 93 -29.24 -12.27 -10.23
CA ALA A 93 -30.46 -13.07 -10.40
C ALA A 93 -30.29 -14.23 -11.40
N TYR A 94 -29.19 -14.24 -12.16
CA TYR A 94 -28.83 -15.29 -13.11
C TYR A 94 -27.62 -16.09 -12.60
N PRO A 95 -27.35 -17.30 -13.14
CA PRO A 95 -26.15 -18.07 -12.81
C PRO A 95 -24.88 -17.32 -13.24
N VAL A 96 -24.17 -16.74 -12.27
CA VAL A 96 -22.95 -15.93 -12.50
C VAL A 96 -21.73 -16.62 -11.89
N ASP A 97 -20.62 -16.61 -12.61
CA ASP A 97 -19.31 -16.98 -12.09
C ASP A 97 -18.70 -15.83 -11.27
N LEU A 98 -18.79 -15.94 -9.95
CA LEU A 98 -18.21 -14.98 -8.99
C LEU A 98 -16.69 -15.14 -8.82
N SER A 99 -16.13 -16.25 -9.28
CA SER A 99 -14.71 -16.58 -9.14
C SER A 99 -13.86 -16.08 -10.32
N ARG A 100 -14.52 -15.64 -11.39
CA ARG A 100 -13.84 -15.15 -12.59
C ARG A 100 -12.88 -14.02 -12.26
N LYS A 101 -11.68 -14.12 -12.84
CA LYS A 101 -10.61 -13.13 -12.70
C LYS A 101 -10.38 -12.39 -14.02
N THR A 102 -10.06 -11.10 -13.92
CA THR A 102 -9.42 -10.35 -15.01
C THR A 102 -7.99 -10.83 -15.25
N GLU A 103 -7.33 -10.34 -16.29
CA GLU A 103 -5.91 -10.64 -16.54
C GLU A 103 -5.00 -10.31 -15.36
N GLU A 104 -5.28 -9.22 -14.64
CA GLU A 104 -4.52 -8.82 -13.45
C GLU A 104 -5.01 -9.52 -12.17
N GLY A 105 -5.99 -10.42 -12.28
CA GLY A 105 -6.46 -11.25 -11.18
C GLY A 105 -7.63 -10.67 -10.38
N TRP A 106 -8.33 -9.65 -10.89
CA TRP A 106 -9.43 -8.99 -10.16
C TRP A 106 -10.71 -9.81 -10.19
N THR A 107 -11.28 -10.09 -9.02
CA THR A 107 -12.63 -10.65 -8.88
C THR A 107 -13.67 -9.54 -8.72
N PRO A 108 -14.96 -9.81 -8.99
CA PRO A 108 -16.03 -8.83 -8.75
C PRO A 108 -16.04 -8.28 -7.32
N LEU A 109 -15.80 -9.14 -6.33
CA LEU A 109 -15.75 -8.75 -4.92
C LEU A 109 -14.55 -7.83 -4.64
N LEU A 110 -13.36 -8.17 -5.15
CA LEU A 110 -12.16 -7.35 -4.98
C LEU A 110 -12.35 -5.96 -5.61
N VAL A 111 -12.95 -5.90 -6.80
CA VAL A 111 -13.32 -4.66 -7.49
C VAL A 111 -14.25 -3.82 -6.61
N ALA A 112 -15.35 -4.39 -6.12
CA ALA A 112 -16.31 -3.69 -5.27
C ALA A 112 -15.70 -3.14 -3.98
N SER A 113 -14.65 -3.80 -3.45
CA SER A 113 -13.95 -3.36 -2.24
C SER A 113 -13.00 -2.17 -2.43
N THR A 114 -12.65 -1.78 -3.67
CA THR A 114 -11.70 -0.68 -3.93
C THR A 114 -12.30 0.72 -4.01
N ASN A 115 -13.62 0.86 -3.98
CA ASN A 115 -14.39 2.12 -3.93
C ASN A 115 -13.78 3.39 -4.59
N SER A 116 -13.15 3.26 -5.77
CA SER A 116 -12.75 4.30 -6.74
C SER A 116 -11.72 5.39 -6.31
N SER A 117 -10.49 5.27 -6.83
CA SER A 117 -9.81 6.24 -7.75
C SER A 117 -8.45 5.64 -8.17
N ILE A 118 -7.79 4.99 -7.21
CA ILE A 118 -6.46 4.38 -7.33
C ILE A 118 -6.42 3.22 -8.34
N PHE A 119 -7.56 2.57 -8.60
CA PHE A 119 -7.67 1.56 -9.63
C PHE A 119 -7.53 2.14 -11.05
N TYR A 120 -7.93 3.41 -11.25
CA TYR A 120 -7.98 4.04 -12.57
C TYR A 120 -6.65 4.61 -13.04
N ASP A 121 -5.75 4.98 -12.12
CA ASP A 121 -4.40 5.48 -12.46
C ASP A 121 -3.55 4.42 -13.20
N ASN A 122 -3.91 3.14 -13.09
CA ASN A 122 -3.23 2.02 -13.77
C ASN A 122 -3.99 1.51 -15.02
N MET A 123 -5.14 2.12 -15.36
CA MET A 123 -6.03 1.74 -16.47
C MET A 123 -5.95 2.73 -17.65
N ASP A 124 -4.74 3.10 -18.06
CA ASP A 124 -4.53 4.08 -19.14
C ASP A 124 -4.75 3.45 -20.53
N HIS A 125 -6.01 3.20 -20.87
CA HIS A 125 -6.43 2.64 -22.17
C HIS A 125 -7.71 3.31 -22.67
N GLU A 126 -7.77 3.60 -23.98
CA GLU A 126 -8.85 4.36 -24.63
C GLU A 126 -10.25 3.78 -24.35
N PHE A 127 -10.37 2.46 -24.31
CA PHE A 127 -11.59 1.74 -23.96
C PHE A 127 -12.14 2.04 -22.55
N PHE A 128 -11.28 2.31 -21.56
CA PHE A 128 -11.69 2.56 -20.16
C PHE A 128 -11.84 4.06 -19.82
N LYS A 129 -11.45 4.97 -20.72
CA LYS A 129 -11.57 6.43 -20.49
C LYS A 129 -13.01 6.86 -20.19
N THR A 130 -13.97 6.34 -20.95
CA THR A 130 -15.40 6.60 -20.74
C THR A 130 -15.90 6.04 -19.41
N LEU A 131 -15.36 4.89 -18.96
CA LEU A 131 -15.70 4.32 -17.66
C LEU A 131 -15.20 5.21 -16.51
N ILE A 132 -14.00 5.78 -16.62
CA ILE A 132 -13.45 6.70 -15.62
C ILE A 132 -14.38 7.92 -15.45
N GLU A 133 -14.81 8.54 -16.55
CA GLU A 133 -15.73 9.68 -16.52
C GLU A 133 -17.08 9.32 -15.89
N ILE A 134 -17.63 8.15 -16.23
CA ILE A 134 -18.92 7.67 -15.73
C ILE A 134 -18.84 7.34 -14.24
N VAL A 135 -17.78 6.68 -13.78
CA VAL A 135 -17.57 6.37 -12.36
C VAL A 135 -17.42 7.66 -11.55
N HIS A 136 -16.67 8.65 -12.05
CA HIS A 136 -16.55 9.95 -11.39
C HIS A 136 -17.89 10.70 -11.34
N LYS A 137 -18.70 10.61 -12.40
CA LYS A 137 -20.05 11.18 -12.44
C LYS A 137 -21.00 10.46 -11.48
N TYR A 138 -20.96 9.13 -11.44
CA TYR A 138 -21.81 8.30 -10.59
C TYR A 138 -21.51 8.46 -9.10
N SER A 139 -20.22 8.41 -8.72
CA SER A 139 -19.76 8.51 -7.34
C SER A 139 -20.12 9.82 -6.65
N LYS A 140 -20.26 10.90 -7.42
CA LYS A 140 -20.52 12.24 -6.88
C LYS A 140 -22.00 12.63 -6.82
N TYR A 141 -22.85 11.98 -7.61
CA TYR A 141 -24.22 12.47 -7.85
C TYR A 141 -25.32 11.39 -7.83
N HIS A 142 -24.99 10.10 -7.69
CA HIS A 142 -26.01 9.05 -7.66
C HIS A 142 -26.53 8.80 -6.22
N PRO A 143 -27.85 8.93 -5.96
CA PRO A 143 -28.42 8.83 -4.61
C PRO A 143 -28.28 7.43 -3.97
N ASP A 144 -28.14 6.39 -4.79
CA ASP A 144 -27.98 4.99 -4.32
C ASP A 144 -26.51 4.53 -4.21
N TYR A 145 -25.54 5.44 -4.28
CA TYR A 145 -24.13 5.09 -4.16
C TYR A 145 -23.83 4.49 -2.77
N ASN A 146 -23.73 3.16 -2.71
CA ASN A 146 -23.43 2.45 -1.46
C ASN A 146 -22.65 1.16 -1.77
N PRO A 147 -21.30 1.24 -1.75
CA PRO A 147 -20.44 0.10 -2.07
C PRO A 147 -20.53 -1.03 -1.04
N VAL A 148 -20.89 -0.71 0.20
CA VAL A 148 -21.09 -1.70 1.28
C VAL A 148 -22.21 -2.67 0.91
N ARG A 149 -23.32 -2.16 0.35
CA ARG A 149 -24.44 -3.00 -0.10
C ARG A 149 -24.03 -3.97 -1.21
N ILE A 150 -23.18 -3.53 -2.14
CA ILE A 150 -22.68 -4.39 -3.23
C ILE A 150 -21.78 -5.48 -2.65
N VAL A 151 -20.85 -5.11 -1.78
CA VAL A 151 -19.94 -6.07 -1.10
C VAL A 151 -20.75 -7.10 -0.31
N SER A 152 -21.73 -6.66 0.48
CA SER A 152 -22.62 -7.54 1.25
C SER A 152 -23.39 -8.51 0.34
N LEU A 153 -23.90 -7.99 -0.79
CA LEU A 153 -24.65 -8.81 -1.75
C LEU A 153 -23.76 -9.85 -2.43
N LEU A 154 -22.57 -9.48 -2.88
CA LEU A 154 -21.61 -10.40 -3.49
C LEU A 154 -21.17 -11.49 -2.51
N ALA A 155 -20.85 -11.12 -1.27
CA ALA A 155 -20.45 -12.07 -0.25
C ALA A 155 -21.58 -13.06 0.09
N LYS A 156 -22.82 -12.59 0.26
CA LYS A 156 -24.00 -13.44 0.48
C LYS A 156 -24.30 -14.36 -0.71
N SER A 157 -23.97 -13.94 -1.93
CA SER A 157 -24.09 -14.74 -3.14
C SER A 157 -22.97 -15.79 -3.30
N GLY A 158 -22.01 -15.85 -2.38
CA GLY A 158 -20.94 -16.86 -2.35
C GLY A 158 -19.62 -16.42 -2.95
N ALA A 159 -19.38 -15.12 -3.15
CA ALA A 159 -18.07 -14.64 -3.54
C ALA A 159 -17.06 -14.85 -2.39
N ASP A 160 -15.91 -15.47 -2.70
CA ASP A 160 -14.87 -15.74 -1.70
C ASP A 160 -14.06 -14.45 -1.40
N PRO A 161 -14.08 -13.94 -0.16
CA PRO A 161 -13.37 -12.72 0.22
C PRO A 161 -11.85 -12.91 0.36
N ASN A 162 -11.33 -14.12 0.17
CA ASN A 162 -9.92 -14.45 0.36
C ASN A 162 -9.14 -14.57 -0.95
N VAL A 163 -9.82 -14.42 -2.09
CA VAL A 163 -9.18 -14.50 -3.40
C VAL A 163 -8.35 -13.24 -3.65
N SER A 164 -7.06 -13.44 -3.94
CA SER A 164 -6.15 -12.35 -4.27
C SER A 164 -5.96 -12.17 -5.78
N ASN A 165 -5.58 -10.94 -6.16
CA ASN A 165 -5.09 -10.59 -7.50
C ASN A 165 -3.61 -10.96 -7.70
N MET A 166 -3.03 -10.58 -8.84
CA MET A 166 -1.62 -10.86 -9.17
C MET A 166 -0.60 -10.23 -8.20
N PHE A 167 -1.00 -9.17 -7.50
CA PHE A 167 -0.17 -8.49 -6.50
C PHE A 167 -0.29 -9.12 -5.11
N GLY A 168 -1.16 -10.12 -4.95
CA GLY A 168 -1.49 -10.72 -3.65
C GLY A 168 -2.49 -9.89 -2.83
N THR A 169 -3.09 -8.84 -3.41
CA THR A 169 -4.08 -7.99 -2.73
C THR A 169 -5.42 -8.70 -2.62
N THR A 170 -5.96 -8.79 -1.41
CA THR A 170 -7.29 -9.34 -1.11
C THR A 170 -8.34 -8.22 -0.99
N PRO A 171 -9.66 -8.54 -1.07
CA PRO A 171 -10.73 -7.59 -0.81
C PRO A 171 -10.56 -6.79 0.49
N LEU A 172 -10.11 -7.47 1.55
CA LEU A 172 -9.88 -6.84 2.85
C LEU A 172 -8.71 -5.85 2.83
N MET A 173 -7.62 -6.20 2.15
CA MET A 173 -6.49 -5.28 1.96
C MET A 173 -6.89 -4.06 1.14
N ALA A 174 -7.66 -4.26 0.07
CA ALA A 174 -8.20 -3.20 -0.76
C ALA A 174 -9.06 -2.24 0.08
N ALA A 175 -10.04 -2.75 0.82
CA ALA A 175 -10.89 -1.95 1.69
C ALA A 175 -10.09 -1.16 2.75
N ALA A 176 -9.10 -1.80 3.38
CA ALA A 176 -8.25 -1.17 4.38
C ALA A 176 -7.38 -0.05 3.78
N SER A 177 -6.84 -0.25 2.57
CA SER A 177 -6.05 0.78 1.87
C SER A 177 -6.87 2.00 1.47
N MET A 178 -8.17 1.82 1.22
CA MET A 178 -9.13 2.88 0.87
C MET A 178 -9.73 3.57 2.09
N ALA A 179 -9.28 3.22 3.28
CA ALA A 179 -9.82 3.74 4.51
C ALA A 179 -11.32 3.47 4.74
N ASN A 180 -11.86 2.41 4.13
CA ASN A 180 -13.29 2.14 4.17
C ASN A 180 -13.65 1.17 5.30
N PHE A 181 -14.01 1.73 6.46
CA PHE A 181 -14.37 0.97 7.65
C PHE A 181 -15.57 0.05 7.42
N GLU A 182 -16.64 0.56 6.81
CA GLU A 182 -17.89 -0.19 6.61
C GLU A 182 -17.69 -1.41 5.69
N ILE A 183 -16.95 -1.24 4.59
CA ILE A 183 -16.61 -2.38 3.71
C ILE A 183 -15.73 -3.38 4.45
N THR A 184 -14.75 -2.89 5.23
CA THR A 184 -13.88 -3.79 6.00
C THR A 184 -14.69 -4.63 6.97
N LYS A 185 -15.59 -4.00 7.73
CA LYS A 185 -16.49 -4.69 8.67
C LYS A 185 -17.33 -5.75 7.96
N GLU A 186 -17.96 -5.40 6.85
CA GLU A 186 -18.77 -6.35 6.07
C GLU A 186 -17.93 -7.54 5.58
N LEU A 187 -16.71 -7.31 5.09
CA LEU A 187 -15.81 -8.39 4.66
C LEU A 187 -15.42 -9.31 5.81
N LEU A 188 -15.15 -8.75 7.00
CA LEU A 188 -14.82 -9.52 8.20
C LEU A 188 -16.01 -10.36 8.67
N GLU A 189 -17.22 -9.80 8.67
CA GLU A 189 -18.46 -10.54 8.95
C GLU A 189 -18.68 -11.70 7.96
N ASN A 190 -18.19 -11.55 6.73
CA ASN A 190 -18.24 -12.57 5.68
C ASN A 190 -16.98 -13.47 5.61
N LYS A 191 -16.20 -13.58 6.71
CA LYS A 191 -15.05 -14.50 6.84
C LYS A 191 -13.83 -14.14 5.97
N ALA A 192 -13.59 -12.86 5.75
CA ALA A 192 -12.31 -12.41 5.19
C ALA A 192 -11.15 -12.70 6.17
N ALA A 193 -10.10 -13.32 5.65
CA ALA A 193 -8.89 -13.63 6.38
C ALA A 193 -8.03 -12.38 6.54
N VAL A 194 -7.72 -12.08 7.81
CA VAL A 194 -6.97 -10.89 8.23
C VAL A 194 -5.45 -11.04 8.09
N ASP A 195 -4.98 -12.25 7.84
CA ASP A 195 -3.57 -12.67 7.91
C ASP A 195 -2.92 -12.95 6.56
N LEU A 196 -3.69 -12.94 5.49
CA LEU A 196 -3.17 -13.02 4.14
C LEU A 196 -2.17 -11.89 3.88
N ARG A 197 -1.19 -12.17 3.03
CA ARG A 197 -0.07 -11.27 2.70
C ARG A 197 -0.01 -11.05 1.20
N ASP A 198 0.23 -9.80 0.82
CA ASP A 198 0.53 -9.45 -0.56
C ASP A 198 1.97 -9.84 -0.96
N THR A 199 2.36 -9.57 -2.20
CA THR A 199 3.72 -9.82 -2.72
C THR A 199 4.82 -9.04 -1.98
N GLU A 200 4.47 -7.92 -1.35
CA GLU A 200 5.36 -7.13 -0.51
C GLU A 200 5.45 -7.66 0.93
N GLY A 201 4.51 -8.52 1.34
CA GLY A 201 4.38 -9.07 2.69
C GLY A 201 3.41 -8.30 3.59
N LYS A 202 2.68 -7.32 3.05
CA LYS A 202 1.73 -6.46 3.77
C LYS A 202 0.40 -7.18 3.99
N THR A 203 -0.23 -6.91 5.13
CA THR A 203 -1.55 -7.42 5.52
C THR A 203 -2.60 -6.31 5.45
N ALA A 204 -3.89 -6.63 5.61
CA ALA A 204 -4.93 -5.61 5.74
C ALA A 204 -4.67 -4.64 6.92
N LEU A 205 -4.12 -5.14 8.04
CA LEU A 205 -3.73 -4.29 9.16
C LEU A 205 -2.59 -3.34 8.78
N THR A 206 -1.63 -3.79 7.96
CA THR A 206 -0.56 -2.93 7.45
C THR A 206 -1.14 -1.75 6.68
N TYR A 207 -2.12 -1.98 5.81
CA TYR A 207 -2.81 -0.92 5.09
C TYR A 207 -3.63 0.01 5.99
N ALA A 208 -4.34 -0.55 6.98
CA ALA A 208 -5.09 0.24 7.96
C ALA A 208 -4.19 1.21 8.76
N VAL A 209 -3.00 0.74 9.16
CA VAL A 209 -2.00 1.53 9.88
C VAL A 209 -1.41 2.63 9.00
N ILE A 210 -1.11 2.32 7.73
CA ILE A 210 -0.63 3.33 6.76
C ILE A 210 -1.68 4.43 6.56
N ALA A 211 -2.97 4.04 6.51
CA ALA A 211 -4.09 4.95 6.35
C ALA A 211 -4.46 5.71 7.65
N THR A 212 -3.84 5.39 8.80
CA THR A 212 -4.04 6.04 10.11
C THR A 212 -5.49 6.03 10.62
N ILE A 213 -6.15 4.88 10.57
CA ILE A 213 -7.57 4.76 10.97
C ILE A 213 -7.66 3.94 12.25
N GLU A 214 -7.79 4.61 13.38
CA GLU A 214 -7.81 4.00 14.72
C GLU A 214 -8.91 2.94 14.86
N GLU A 215 -10.16 3.26 14.47
CA GLU A 215 -11.31 2.34 14.57
C GLU A 215 -11.12 1.03 13.78
N LEU A 216 -10.45 1.11 12.63
CA LEU A 216 -10.14 -0.03 11.79
C LEU A 216 -9.02 -0.88 12.40
N ILE A 217 -8.02 -0.24 13.00
CA ILE A 217 -6.92 -0.90 13.71
C ILE A 217 -7.48 -1.66 14.92
N ASP A 218 -8.29 -1.01 15.75
CA ASP A 218 -8.95 -1.61 16.91
C ASP A 218 -9.81 -2.80 16.50
N SER A 219 -10.62 -2.65 15.46
CA SER A 219 -11.49 -3.73 14.97
C SER A 219 -10.70 -4.93 14.44
N LEU A 220 -9.63 -4.69 13.66
CA LEU A 220 -8.77 -5.74 13.12
C LEU A 220 -7.98 -6.44 14.24
N ILE A 221 -7.54 -5.70 15.26
CA ILE A 221 -6.84 -6.27 16.43
C ILE A 221 -7.80 -7.06 17.30
N HIS A 222 -8.97 -6.51 17.66
CA HIS A 222 -9.97 -7.18 18.48
C HIS A 222 -10.49 -8.47 17.83
N LEU A 223 -10.82 -8.45 16.53
CA LEU A 223 -11.28 -9.65 15.82
C LEU A 223 -10.17 -10.70 15.66
N ARG A 224 -8.89 -10.29 15.65
CA ARG A 224 -7.73 -11.19 15.62
C ARG A 224 -7.45 -11.82 17.00
N LEU A 225 -7.57 -11.08 18.10
CA LEU A 225 -7.35 -11.60 19.46
C LEU A 225 -8.33 -12.72 19.84
N VAL A 226 -9.53 -12.72 19.25
CA VAL A 226 -10.51 -13.81 19.39
C VAL A 226 -10.09 -15.05 18.58
N SER A 227 -9.39 -14.87 17.46
CA SER A 227 -8.82 -15.95 16.65
C SER A 227 -7.47 -16.40 17.24
N SER A 228 -7.55 -17.24 18.27
CA SER A 228 -6.43 -17.84 19.04
C SER A 228 -5.31 -18.56 18.25
N THR A 229 -5.27 -18.46 16.93
CA THR A 229 -4.38 -19.19 16.03
C THR A 229 -3.16 -18.41 15.54
N ILE A 230 -3.02 -17.11 15.85
CA ILE A 230 -1.95 -16.28 15.27
C ILE A 230 -1.25 -15.42 16.33
N LYS A 231 0.08 -15.45 16.34
CA LYS A 231 0.91 -14.58 17.18
C LYS A 231 0.92 -13.16 16.60
N LEU A 232 0.88 -12.13 17.44
CA LEU A 232 1.00 -10.73 17.00
C LEU A 232 2.37 -10.38 16.38
N THR A 233 3.27 -11.36 16.30
CA THR A 233 4.63 -11.25 15.77
C THR A 233 4.71 -10.84 14.30
N ASP A 234 3.58 -10.89 13.63
CA ASP A 234 3.44 -10.74 12.19
C ASP A 234 3.10 -9.31 11.74
N PHE A 235 2.83 -8.41 12.70
CA PHE A 235 2.14 -7.14 12.45
C PHE A 235 3.02 -5.91 12.51
N LEU A 236 3.98 -5.80 13.41
CA LEU A 236 4.92 -4.68 13.36
C LEU A 236 6.01 -5.07 12.38
N THR A 237 5.75 -4.93 11.08
CA THR A 237 6.82 -5.11 10.10
C THR A 237 7.70 -3.86 10.13
N PRO A 238 9.02 -3.98 9.99
CA PRO A 238 9.87 -2.80 9.91
C PRO A 238 9.47 -1.91 8.71
N ALA A 239 8.90 -2.50 7.64
CA ALA A 239 8.27 -1.79 6.53
C ALA A 239 7.12 -0.83 6.94
N MET A 240 6.34 -1.16 7.98
CA MET A 240 5.29 -0.28 8.51
C MET A 240 5.86 0.98 9.14
N LEU A 241 7.04 0.91 9.76
CA LEU A 241 7.71 2.11 10.27
C LEU A 241 8.42 2.92 9.18
N VAL A 242 8.90 2.27 8.11
CA VAL A 242 9.61 2.95 7.00
C VAL A 242 8.75 3.98 6.29
N GLN A 243 7.45 3.73 6.19
CA GLN A 243 6.48 4.58 5.51
C GLN A 243 5.95 5.71 6.40
N LEU A 244 6.34 5.77 7.67
CA LEU A 244 6.02 6.85 8.59
C LEU A 244 6.94 8.05 8.29
N ARG A 245 6.49 8.92 7.39
CA ARG A 245 7.09 10.26 7.25
C ARG A 245 6.73 11.15 8.45
N PRO A 246 7.60 12.12 8.84
CA PRO A 246 7.42 13.00 10.02
C PRO A 246 6.14 13.85 10.06
N GLN A 247 5.40 13.96 8.95
CA GLN A 247 4.27 14.89 8.82
C GLN A 247 2.93 14.41 9.41
N PHE A 248 2.86 13.24 10.05
CA PHE A 248 1.61 12.63 10.58
C PHE A 248 1.80 12.01 11.99
N GLU A 249 2.69 12.60 12.79
CA GLU A 249 3.27 12.04 14.03
C GLU A 249 2.31 11.57 15.14
N PRO A 250 1.28 12.35 15.57
CA PRO A 250 0.55 12.01 16.80
C PRO A 250 -0.32 10.74 16.71
N GLN A 251 -1.07 10.58 15.61
CA GLN A 251 -1.94 9.41 15.42
C GLN A 251 -1.11 8.13 15.19
N LYS A 252 0.09 8.28 14.64
CA LYS A 252 0.99 7.16 14.31
C LYS A 252 1.71 6.61 15.54
N GLU A 253 2.08 7.47 16.49
CA GLU A 253 2.58 7.06 17.80
C GLU A 253 1.54 6.20 18.52
N LEU A 254 0.28 6.64 18.54
CA LEU A 254 -0.82 5.91 19.16
C LEU A 254 -1.01 4.52 18.54
N CYS A 255 -0.92 4.43 17.20
CA CYS A 255 -0.99 3.14 16.49
C CYS A 255 0.17 2.19 16.88
N VAL A 256 1.41 2.68 16.94
CA VAL A 256 2.55 1.83 17.30
C VAL A 256 2.44 1.37 18.75
N ASN A 257 2.04 2.26 19.66
CA ASN A 257 1.83 1.93 21.07
C ASN A 257 0.73 0.89 21.21
N HIS A 258 -0.40 1.09 20.54
CA HIS A 258 -1.51 0.16 20.54
C HIS A 258 -1.12 -1.22 19.98
N LEU A 259 -0.29 -1.29 18.92
CA LEU A 259 0.24 -2.54 18.40
C LEU A 259 1.19 -3.25 19.40
N LEU A 260 2.06 -2.48 20.08
CA LEU A 260 2.99 -3.01 21.08
C LEU A 260 2.25 -3.55 22.32
N GLU A 261 1.27 -2.80 22.83
CA GLU A 261 0.41 -3.20 23.96
C GLU A 261 -0.35 -4.49 23.66
N ASN A 262 -0.73 -4.71 22.40
CA ASN A 262 -1.40 -5.93 21.98
C ASN A 262 -0.44 -7.09 21.66
N GLY A 263 0.88 -6.93 21.82
CA GLY A 263 1.85 -8.04 21.72
C GLY A 263 2.63 -8.14 20.41
N ALA A 264 2.77 -7.05 19.65
CA ALA A 264 3.57 -7.05 18.42
C ALA A 264 5.03 -7.49 18.65
N ASP A 265 5.61 -8.26 17.72
CA ASP A 265 7.01 -8.70 17.86
C ASP A 265 7.99 -7.59 17.53
N ILE A 266 8.59 -7.08 18.59
CA ILE A 266 9.61 -6.05 18.54
C ILE A 266 10.94 -6.52 17.92
N ARG A 267 11.14 -7.85 17.75
CA ARG A 267 12.33 -8.46 17.12
C ARG A 267 12.18 -8.69 15.63
N SER A 268 11.03 -8.37 15.05
CA SER A 268 10.78 -8.61 13.63
C SER A 268 11.79 -7.86 12.74
N ARG A 269 12.04 -8.41 11.56
CA ARG A 269 12.99 -7.89 10.57
C ARG A 269 12.35 -7.81 9.18
N ASP A 270 12.70 -6.80 8.39
CA ASP A 270 12.21 -6.68 7.02
C ASP A 270 12.98 -7.61 6.07
N LYS A 271 12.64 -7.59 4.78
CA LYS A 271 13.35 -8.36 3.74
C LYS A 271 14.85 -8.01 3.63
N LYS A 272 15.29 -6.87 4.19
CA LYS A 272 16.69 -6.43 4.25
C LYS A 272 17.35 -6.75 5.60
N GLY A 273 16.64 -7.40 6.53
CA GLY A 273 17.13 -7.74 7.87
C GLY A 273 17.18 -6.56 8.85
N ILE A 274 16.51 -5.44 8.54
CA ILE A 274 16.47 -4.23 9.36
C ILE A 274 15.37 -4.37 10.42
N THR A 275 15.65 -3.95 11.66
CA THR A 275 14.68 -4.00 12.76
C THR A 275 13.77 -2.78 12.78
N ILE A 276 12.66 -2.92 13.50
CA ILE A 276 11.70 -1.85 13.81
C ILE A 276 12.42 -0.63 14.42
N LEU A 277 13.23 -0.86 15.46
CA LEU A 277 13.99 0.19 16.14
C LEU A 277 14.91 0.95 15.18
N THR A 278 15.60 0.24 14.28
CA THR A 278 16.46 0.88 13.27
C THR A 278 15.68 1.76 12.31
N HIS A 279 14.45 1.40 11.93
CA HIS A 279 13.63 2.27 11.09
C HIS A 279 13.07 3.47 11.84
N ALA A 280 12.60 3.30 13.09
CA ALA A 280 12.15 4.42 13.92
C ALA A 280 13.27 5.47 14.08
N ALA A 281 14.49 4.99 14.33
CA ALA A 281 15.67 5.85 14.43
C ALA A 281 16.02 6.55 13.10
N ARG A 282 15.74 5.92 11.95
CA ARG A 282 15.94 6.53 10.64
C ARG A 282 14.90 7.60 10.31
N THR A 283 13.65 7.41 10.73
CA THR A 283 12.53 8.32 10.41
C THR A 283 12.45 9.55 11.31
N GLY A 284 13.06 9.51 12.50
CA GLY A 284 13.12 10.68 13.38
C GLY A 284 12.03 10.76 14.44
N ASN A 285 11.36 9.65 14.75
CA ASN A 285 10.28 9.62 15.75
C ASN A 285 10.81 9.19 17.13
N LEU A 286 11.21 10.15 17.96
CA LEU A 286 11.79 9.89 19.29
C LEU A 286 10.83 9.14 20.22
N ASN A 287 9.54 9.44 20.21
CA ASN A 287 8.58 8.79 21.10
C ASN A 287 8.43 7.30 20.76
N VAL A 288 8.34 6.96 19.47
CA VAL A 288 8.36 5.56 19.03
C VAL A 288 9.67 4.87 19.43
N VAL A 289 10.83 5.53 19.29
CA VAL A 289 12.11 4.95 19.78
C VAL A 289 12.05 4.67 21.28
N LYS A 290 11.59 5.63 22.09
CA LYS A 290 11.45 5.47 23.55
C LYS A 290 10.51 4.32 23.90
N ASN A 291 9.36 4.23 23.25
CA ASN A 291 8.38 3.17 23.51
C ASN A 291 8.93 1.80 23.12
N LEU A 292 9.64 1.70 21.99
CA LEU A 292 10.27 0.45 21.57
C LEU A 292 11.36 0.01 22.56
N VAL A 293 12.23 0.92 23.00
CA VAL A 293 13.26 0.60 24.00
C VAL A 293 12.63 0.24 25.35
N GLY A 294 11.56 0.94 25.75
CA GLY A 294 10.76 0.60 26.94
C GLY A 294 10.13 -0.80 26.87
N HIS A 295 9.74 -1.26 25.68
CA HIS A 295 9.32 -2.64 25.40
C HIS A 295 10.51 -3.59 25.11
N SER A 296 11.69 -3.24 25.62
CA SER A 296 12.94 -4.01 25.59
C SER A 296 13.62 -4.16 24.23
N ALA A 297 13.26 -3.39 23.18
CA ALA A 297 13.92 -3.48 21.87
C ALA A 297 15.46 -3.49 21.98
N ASN A 298 16.13 -4.37 21.21
CA ASN A 298 17.57 -4.52 21.32
C ASN A 298 18.26 -3.38 20.58
N ILE A 299 18.80 -2.43 21.34
CA ILE A 299 19.55 -1.27 20.82
C ILE A 299 20.80 -1.67 20.03
N HIS A 300 21.32 -2.88 20.24
CA HIS A 300 22.52 -3.41 19.58
C HIS A 300 22.24 -4.27 18.35
N ASP A 301 20.98 -4.43 17.95
CA ASP A 301 20.66 -5.21 16.75
C ASP A 301 21.28 -4.58 15.50
N LYS A 302 21.91 -5.44 14.70
CA LYS A 302 22.55 -5.08 13.43
C LYS A 302 21.78 -5.65 12.26
N SER A 303 21.66 -4.88 11.19
CA SER A 303 21.25 -5.41 9.88
C SER A 303 22.39 -6.23 9.24
N PRO A 304 22.16 -6.98 8.15
CA PRO A 304 23.22 -7.65 7.39
C PRO A 304 24.33 -6.72 6.86
N ARG A 305 24.10 -5.40 6.82
CA ARG A 305 25.12 -4.38 6.47
C ARG A 305 25.85 -3.79 7.69
N GLY A 306 25.50 -4.23 8.90
CA GLY A 306 26.01 -3.69 10.16
C GLY A 306 25.26 -2.46 10.69
N ILE A 307 24.15 -2.07 10.05
CA ILE A 307 23.40 -0.86 10.45
C ILE A 307 22.70 -1.11 11.79
N THR A 308 22.97 -0.25 12.77
CA THR A 308 22.27 -0.18 14.07
C THR A 308 21.31 0.99 14.11
N ALA A 309 20.48 1.06 15.16
CA ALA A 309 19.62 2.22 15.41
C ALA A 309 20.42 3.52 15.57
N LEU A 310 21.54 3.48 16.30
CA LEU A 310 22.40 4.66 16.48
C LEU A 310 22.98 5.14 15.14
N TYR A 311 23.49 4.23 14.30
CA TYR A 311 24.00 4.61 12.98
C TYR A 311 22.89 5.23 12.11
N ALA A 312 21.67 4.67 12.16
CA ALA A 312 20.53 5.18 11.41
C ALA A 312 20.09 6.59 11.87
N ALA A 313 20.11 6.87 13.18
CA ALA A 313 19.87 8.21 13.70
C ALA A 313 20.98 9.19 13.28
N ALA A 314 22.24 8.76 13.39
CA ALA A 314 23.40 9.56 13.03
C ALA A 314 23.43 9.95 11.55
N ILE A 315 23.21 9.02 10.62
CA ILE A 315 23.22 9.37 9.19
C ILE A 315 22.05 10.31 8.80
N ASN A 316 20.93 10.31 9.53
CA ASN A 316 19.79 11.18 9.24
C ASN A 316 19.74 12.46 10.09
N GLY A 317 20.68 12.66 11.02
CA GLY A 317 20.76 13.89 11.83
C GLY A 317 19.75 13.98 12.98
N HIS A 318 19.20 12.85 13.42
CA HIS A 318 18.24 12.82 14.54
C HIS A 318 18.98 12.80 15.88
N THR A 319 19.52 13.96 16.27
CA THR A 319 20.41 14.13 17.44
C THR A 319 19.76 13.76 18.77
N ASP A 320 18.47 14.04 18.91
CA ASP A 320 17.66 13.68 20.09
C ASP A 320 17.53 12.16 20.26
N ILE A 321 17.32 11.43 19.16
CA ILE A 321 17.29 9.96 19.13
C ILE A 321 18.68 9.39 19.43
N ALA A 322 19.73 9.93 18.81
CA ALA A 322 21.09 9.49 19.08
C ALA A 322 21.47 9.69 20.55
N ALA A 323 21.11 10.82 21.15
CA ALA A 323 21.36 11.12 22.56
C ALA A 323 20.66 10.09 23.46
N PHE A 324 19.37 9.83 23.20
CA PHE A 324 18.60 8.81 23.94
C PHE A 324 19.22 7.42 23.80
N LEU A 325 19.55 6.97 22.59
CA LEU A 325 20.14 5.64 22.37
C LEU A 325 21.50 5.49 23.07
N LEU A 326 22.32 6.54 23.10
CA LEU A 326 23.60 6.57 23.81
C LEU A 326 23.40 6.57 25.34
N ASP A 327 22.38 7.26 25.85
CA ASP A 327 22.01 7.24 27.27
C ASP A 327 21.56 5.82 27.71
N GLU A 328 20.89 5.09 26.82
CA GLU A 328 20.49 3.68 27.01
C GLU A 328 21.65 2.68 26.77
N GLY A 329 22.86 3.16 26.50
CA GLY A 329 24.07 2.35 26.41
C GLY A 329 24.41 1.83 25.01
N ALA A 330 23.89 2.43 23.95
CA ALA A 330 24.33 2.10 22.59
C ALA A 330 25.84 2.34 22.43
N ASP A 331 26.51 1.42 21.74
CA ASP A 331 27.94 1.54 21.44
C ASP A 331 28.15 2.69 20.44
N VAL A 332 28.86 3.73 20.87
CA VAL A 332 29.15 4.95 20.09
C VAL A 332 29.98 4.65 18.84
N ASP A 333 30.79 3.59 18.88
CA ASP A 333 31.75 3.20 17.83
C ASP A 333 31.28 1.99 17.01
N VAL A 334 29.96 1.77 16.93
CA VAL A 334 29.37 0.77 16.03
C VAL A 334 29.92 0.91 14.61
N ARG A 335 30.18 -0.22 13.97
CA ARG A 335 30.76 -0.27 12.62
C ARG A 335 29.84 -0.97 11.64
N LEU A 336 29.67 -0.38 10.46
CA LEU A 336 29.18 -1.06 9.28
C LEU A 336 30.19 -2.12 8.79
N ASN A 337 29.78 -2.96 7.83
CA ASN A 337 30.65 -3.99 7.26
C ASN A 337 31.91 -3.43 6.57
N ASP A 338 31.85 -2.18 6.10
CA ASP A 338 32.98 -1.46 5.53
C ASP A 338 33.76 -0.64 6.58
N GLY A 339 33.44 -0.77 7.86
CA GLY A 339 34.13 -0.08 8.96
C GLY A 339 33.66 1.35 9.21
N GLU A 340 32.64 1.85 8.51
CA GLU A 340 32.08 3.18 8.73
C GLU A 340 31.39 3.29 10.12
N THR A 341 31.62 4.40 10.82
CA THR A 341 31.06 4.68 12.16
C THR A 341 29.99 5.79 12.11
N PRO A 342 29.13 5.93 13.14
CA PRO A 342 28.19 7.05 13.26
C PRO A 342 28.84 8.42 13.11
N LEU A 343 30.04 8.60 13.69
CA LEU A 343 30.79 9.86 13.60
C LEU A 343 31.19 10.18 12.16
N MET A 344 31.63 9.18 11.38
CA MET A 344 31.95 9.37 9.96
C MET A 344 30.72 9.80 9.15
N ALA A 345 29.56 9.17 9.39
CA ALA A 345 28.32 9.52 8.72
C ALA A 345 27.84 10.94 9.06
N ALA A 346 27.92 11.33 10.34
CA ALA A 346 27.56 12.67 10.80
C ALA A 346 28.45 13.77 10.18
N VAL A 347 29.77 13.51 10.11
CA VAL A 347 30.73 14.40 9.45
C VAL A 347 30.46 14.49 7.95
N TRP A 348 30.24 13.36 7.28
CA TRP A 348 29.96 13.34 5.84
C TRP A 348 28.70 14.16 5.46
N ASN A 349 27.71 14.22 6.35
CA ASN A 349 26.48 14.96 6.14
C ASN A 349 26.50 16.40 6.72
N GLY A 350 27.64 16.86 7.27
CA GLY A 350 27.79 18.21 7.80
C GLY A 350 26.92 18.51 9.03
N GLN A 351 26.64 17.50 9.85
CA GLN A 351 25.71 17.58 10.99
C GLN A 351 26.44 17.96 12.29
N VAL A 352 26.64 19.26 12.51
CA VAL A 352 27.41 19.81 13.64
C VAL A 352 26.96 19.26 15.00
N ASP A 353 25.66 19.32 15.30
CA ASP A 353 25.12 18.89 16.61
C ASP A 353 25.31 17.38 16.86
N MET A 354 25.20 16.57 15.80
CA MET A 354 25.43 15.13 15.88
C MET A 354 26.91 14.81 16.12
N VAL A 355 27.82 15.53 15.46
CA VAL A 355 29.27 15.38 15.66
C VAL A 355 29.65 15.75 17.09
N ASP A 356 29.20 16.91 17.57
CA ASP A 356 29.44 17.36 18.95
C ASP A 356 28.91 16.36 19.98
N LEU A 357 27.69 15.87 19.79
CA LEU A 357 27.10 14.83 20.63
C LEU A 357 27.97 13.57 20.66
N LEU A 358 28.31 13.00 19.50
CA LEU A 358 29.07 11.75 19.42
C LEU A 358 30.46 11.88 20.06
N LEU A 359 31.15 13.00 19.85
CA LEU A 359 32.46 13.27 20.47
C LEU A 359 32.36 13.40 21.99
N LYS A 360 31.36 14.13 22.51
CA LYS A 360 31.09 14.21 23.96
C LYS A 360 30.76 12.86 24.59
N ARG A 361 30.25 11.91 23.80
CA ARG A 361 29.97 10.53 24.21
C ARG A 361 31.12 9.57 23.94
N GLY A 362 32.30 10.08 23.59
CA GLY A 362 33.55 9.31 23.50
C GLY A 362 33.78 8.60 22.16
N ALA A 363 33.16 9.07 21.07
CA ALA A 363 33.40 8.52 19.74
C ALA A 363 34.88 8.58 19.35
N ASN A 364 35.40 7.50 18.77
CA ASN A 364 36.80 7.42 18.35
C ASN A 364 37.05 8.21 17.06
N VAL A 365 37.68 9.36 17.22
CA VAL A 365 38.09 10.28 16.13
C VAL A 365 39.14 9.69 15.17
N HIS A 366 39.80 8.60 15.56
CA HIS A 366 40.81 7.91 14.76
C HIS A 366 40.27 6.64 14.08
N ALA A 367 38.95 6.40 14.13
CA ALA A 367 38.34 5.26 13.46
C ALA A 367 38.63 5.28 11.95
N LYS A 368 38.86 4.10 11.36
CA LYS A 368 39.20 3.93 9.94
C LYS A 368 38.18 3.06 9.22
N LYS A 369 37.79 3.50 8.03
CA LYS A 369 36.97 2.72 7.08
C LYS A 369 37.84 1.72 6.31
N VAL A 370 37.37 0.49 6.17
CA VAL A 370 37.99 -0.57 5.37
C VAL A 370 37.42 -0.49 3.96
N THR A 371 38.22 -0.06 2.97
CA THR A 371 37.78 -0.06 1.56
C THR A 371 38.59 -1.08 0.76
N PRO A 372 37.96 -1.88 -0.12
CA PRO A 372 38.66 -2.90 -0.92
C PRO A 372 39.62 -2.31 -1.96
N TYR A 373 39.53 -1.00 -2.26
CA TYR A 373 40.35 -0.32 -3.27
C TYR A 373 41.44 0.59 -2.69
N LYS A 374 41.51 0.77 -1.36
CA LYS A 374 42.58 1.48 -0.67
C LYS A 374 42.64 1.07 0.80
N SER A 375 43.77 0.53 1.22
CA SER A 375 44.20 0.50 2.63
C SER A 375 44.66 1.90 3.05
N SER A 376 43.79 2.92 2.95
CA SER A 376 44.18 4.27 3.34
C SER A 376 44.45 4.28 4.84
N GLY A 377 45.72 4.44 5.20
CA GLY A 377 46.20 4.55 6.57
C GLY A 377 45.81 5.86 7.27
N GLU A 378 45.10 6.76 6.60
CA GLU A 378 44.63 8.05 7.09
C GLU A 378 43.25 7.93 7.78
N SER A 379 42.97 8.77 8.79
CA SER A 379 41.65 8.82 9.43
C SER A 379 40.59 9.21 8.40
N SER A 380 39.56 8.38 8.24
CA SER A 380 38.48 8.58 7.25
C SER A 380 37.67 9.87 7.47
N LEU A 381 37.80 10.51 8.64
CA LEU A 381 37.19 11.80 8.99
C LEU A 381 37.88 12.98 8.28
N VAL A 382 39.21 13.00 8.23
CA VAL A 382 40.00 14.08 7.59
C VAL A 382 39.74 14.12 6.08
N TRP A 383 39.60 12.96 5.44
CA TRP A 383 39.32 12.88 4.00
C TRP A 383 37.89 13.29 3.62
N ALA A 384 36.90 13.02 4.50
CA ALA A 384 35.51 13.44 4.30
C ALA A 384 35.38 14.97 4.25
N VAL A 385 36.10 15.67 5.14
CA VAL A 385 36.16 17.15 5.17
C VAL A 385 36.88 17.69 3.93
N HIS A 386 37.98 17.06 3.48
CA HIS A 386 38.73 17.51 2.30
C HIS A 386 37.93 17.43 1.00
N ARG A 387 37.03 16.45 0.85
CA ARG A 387 36.21 16.29 -0.35
C ARG A 387 35.09 17.35 -0.44
N HIS A 388 34.59 17.81 0.72
CA HIS A 388 33.56 18.85 0.82
C HIS A 388 34.09 20.28 0.85
N ARG A 389 35.41 20.52 0.89
CA ARG A 389 36.01 21.87 0.77
C ARG A 389 35.64 22.59 -0.55
N ASN A 390 35.07 21.87 -1.52
CA ASN A 390 34.51 22.43 -2.76
C ASN A 390 33.13 23.09 -2.56
N GLU A 391 32.45 22.83 -1.45
CA GLU A 391 31.20 23.47 -1.03
C GLU A 391 31.51 24.30 0.23
N LYS A 392 31.52 25.64 0.11
CA LYS A 392 31.74 26.55 1.24
C LYS A 392 30.58 26.51 2.24
N SER A 393 30.50 25.47 3.07
CA SER A 393 29.51 25.36 4.14
C SER A 393 30.16 25.64 5.49
N GLU A 394 29.63 26.64 6.22
CA GLU A 394 30.09 27.06 7.56
C GLU A 394 30.09 25.90 8.57
N ASN A 395 29.27 24.87 8.35
CA ASN A 395 29.20 23.69 9.21
C ASN A 395 30.53 22.91 9.25
N TYR A 396 31.28 22.85 8.15
CA TYR A 396 32.53 22.08 8.10
C TYR A 396 33.68 22.75 8.85
N ASP A 397 33.67 24.08 8.96
CA ASP A 397 34.65 24.80 9.78
C ASP A 397 34.44 24.49 11.27
N ILE A 398 33.18 24.43 11.72
CA ILE A 398 32.83 24.04 13.09
C ILE A 398 33.19 22.57 13.34
N ILE A 399 32.85 21.68 12.41
CA ILE A 399 33.19 20.26 12.51
C ILE A 399 34.70 20.06 12.58
N PHE A 400 35.49 20.82 11.82
CA PHE A 400 36.95 20.74 11.88
C PHE A 400 37.46 21.11 13.27
N GLN A 401 36.94 22.19 13.86
CA GLN A 401 37.31 22.59 15.21
C GLN A 401 36.94 21.52 16.24
N LEU A 402 35.72 20.96 16.16
CA LEU A 402 35.27 19.89 17.06
C LEU A 402 36.16 18.65 16.98
N LEU A 403 36.54 18.24 15.76
CA LEU A 403 37.42 17.09 15.56
C LEU A 403 38.84 17.36 16.07
N ALA A 404 39.39 18.56 15.84
CA ALA A 404 40.69 18.96 16.34
C ALA A 404 40.72 18.99 17.88
N ASP A 405 39.67 19.53 18.51
CA ASP A 405 39.51 19.57 19.97
C ASP A 405 39.40 18.15 20.56
N ALA A 406 38.86 17.20 19.80
CA ALA A 406 38.81 15.79 20.15
C ALA A 406 40.10 15.00 19.85
N GLY A 407 41.14 15.66 19.32
CA GLY A 407 42.45 15.06 19.07
C GLY A 407 42.66 14.50 17.67
N ALA A 408 41.85 14.87 16.67
CA ALA A 408 42.18 14.59 15.27
C ALA A 408 43.47 15.32 14.86
N GLU A 409 44.41 14.60 14.26
CA GLU A 409 45.66 15.14 13.70
C GLU A 409 45.52 15.62 12.26
#